data_AF-A0A3P7JRF8-F1
#
_entry.id   AF-A0A3P7JRF8-F1
#
_cell.length_a   1.000
_cell.length_b   1.000
_cell.length_c   1.000
_cell.angle_alpha   90.00
_cell.angle_beta   90.00
_cell.angle_gamma   90.00
#
_symmetry.space_group_name_H-M   'P 1'
#
loop_
_entity.id
_entity.type
_entity.pdbx_description
1 polymer ?
#
loop_
_entity_poly.entity_id
_entity_poly.type
_entity_poly.pdbx_seq_one_letter_code
_entity_poly.pdbx_strand_id
1 'polypeptide(L)' 'GSQQEWQLVFWITGGVLLAGTTIFCLFAKGEVQPWALSDSVDDDENCELEKKTLNAARNSP' A
#
# COMPACT_ATOMS: atom_id res chain seq x y z
N GLY A 1 -6.98 20.17 -34.02
CA GLY A 1 -7.58 19.04 -33.29
C GLY A 1 -8.97 19.43 -32.87
N SER A 2 -9.96 18.60 -33.16
CA SER A 2 -11.34 18.79 -32.74
C SER A 2 -11.49 18.45 -31.25
N GLN A 3 -12.54 18.97 -30.60
CA GLN A 3 -12.79 18.73 -29.18
C GLN A 3 -12.87 17.24 -28.81
N GLN A 4 -13.34 16.40 -29.73
CA GLN A 4 -13.49 14.96 -29.48
C GLN A 4 -12.13 14.26 -29.28
N GLU A 5 -11.09 14.69 -30.01
CA GLU A 5 -9.75 14.10 -29.92
C GLU A 5 -9.14 14.33 -28.53
N TRP A 6 -9.31 15.53 -27.97
CA TRP A 6 -8.81 15.85 -26.64
C TRP A 6 -9.57 15.13 -25.53
N GLN A 7 -10.89 14.97 -25.66
CA GLN A 7 -11.68 14.19 -24.72
C GLN A 7 -11.22 12.73 -24.67
N LEU A 8 -10.86 12.15 -25.81
CA LEU A 8 -10.29 10.80 -25.87
C LEU A 8 -8.97 10.70 -25.09
N VAL A 9 -8.07 11.68 -25.26
CA VAL A 9 -6.81 11.74 -24.51
C VAL A 9 -7.05 11.79 -22.99
N PHE A 10 -8.01 12.60 -22.55
CA PHE A 10 -8.37 12.68 -21.13
C PHE A 10 -8.95 11.38 -20.59
N TRP A 11 -9.83 10.72 -21.36
CA TRP A 11 -10.40 9.43 -20.96
C TRP A 11 -9.35 8.33 -20.85
N ILE A 12 -8.42 8.26 -21.81
CA ILE A 12 -7.31 7.30 -21.77
C ILE A 12 -6.41 7.60 -20.57
N THR A 13 -6.01 8.86 -20.39
CA THR A 13 -5.13 9.27 -19.28
C THR A 13 -5.79 8.99 -17.93
N GLY A 14 -7.07 9.35 -17.78
CA GLY A 14 -7.85 9.07 -16.58
C GLY A 14 -7.98 7.57 -16.32
N GLY A 15 -8.25 6.77 -17.36
CA GLY A 15 -8.31 5.31 -17.25
C GLY A 15 -6.98 4.68 -16.82
N VAL A 16 -5.86 5.13 -17.39
CA VAL A 16 -4.51 4.66 -17.03
C VAL A 16 -4.18 5.00 -15.59
N LEU A 17 -4.46 6.23 -15.15
CA LEU A 17 -4.23 6.66 -13.77
C LEU A 17 -5.11 5.86 -12.80
N LEU A 18 -6.40 5.71 -13.09
CA LEU A 18 -7.32 4.97 -12.23
C LEU A 18 -6.89 3.50 -12.10
N ALA A 19 -6.57 2.85 -13.23
CA ALA A 19 -6.10 1.47 -13.25
C ALA A 19 -4.77 1.32 -12.49
N GLY A 20 -3.81 2.21 -12.72
CA GLY A 20 -2.54 2.23 -12.01
C GLY A 20 -2.73 2.40 -10.50
N THR A 21 -3.61 3.32 -10.08
CA THR A 21 -3.96 3.51 -8.66
C THR A 21 -4.66 2.29 -8.08
N THR A 22 -5.61 1.68 -8.77
CA THR A 22 -6.30 0.46 -8.27
C THR A 22 -5.32 -0.68 -8.09
N ILE A 23 -4.45 -0.94 -9.08
CA ILE A 23 -3.41 -1.97 -9.00
C ILE A 23 -2.46 -1.66 -7.84
N PHE A 24 -2.01 -0.41 -7.72
CA PHE A 24 -1.15 0.00 -6.61
C PHE A 24 -1.84 -0.22 -5.26
N CYS A 25 -3.08 0.21 -5.08
CA CYS A 25 -3.81 0.02 -3.81
C CYS A 25 -4.05 -1.46 -3.46
N LEU A 26 -4.27 -2.32 -4.47
CA LEU A 26 -4.51 -3.75 -4.23
C LEU A 26 -3.23 -4.54 -3.94
N PHE A 27 -2.13 -4.19 -4.60
CA PHE A 27 -0.89 -4.98 -4.57
C PHE A 27 0.23 -4.32 -3.76
N ALA A 28 0.12 -3.05 -3.37
CA ALA A 28 1.10 -2.41 -2.51
C ALA A 28 1.03 -3.03 -1.11
N LYS A 29 1.96 -3.94 -0.85
CA LYS A 29 2.23 -4.45 0.49
C LYS A 29 3.25 -3.52 1.12
N GLY A 30 2.88 -2.84 2.21
CA GLY A 30 3.75 -1.91 2.95
C GLY A 30 4.82 -2.59 3.80
N GLU A 31 5.12 -3.87 3.56
CA GLU A 31 6.13 -4.60 4.32
C GLU A 31 7.51 -4.43 3.69
N VAL A 32 8.51 -4.26 4.55
CA VAL A 32 9.92 -4.14 4.19
C VAL A 32 10.31 -5.40 3.40
N GLN A 33 10.68 -5.19 2.14
CA GLN A 33 11.12 -6.28 1.26
C GLN A 33 12.50 -6.78 1.69
N PRO A 34 12.85 -8.06 1.47
CA PRO A 34 14.09 -8.64 1.99
C PRO A 34 15.37 -8.00 1.45
N TRP A 35 15.29 -7.35 0.28
CA TRP A 35 16.40 -6.57 -0.29
C TRP A 35 16.57 -5.17 0.33
N ALA A 36 15.55 -4.69 1.05
CA ALA A 36 15.55 -3.41 1.76
C ALA A 36 15.90 -3.56 3.24
N LEU A 37 15.99 -4.78 3.75
CA LEU A 37 16.68 -5.06 5.00
C LEU A 37 18.17 -4.84 4.73
N SER A 38 18.69 -3.67 5.13
CA SER A 38 20.11 -3.59 5.45
C SER A 38 20.42 -4.69 6.46
N ASP A 39 21.59 -5.33 6.38
CA ASP A 39 22.06 -6.46 7.20
C ASP A 39 22.12 -6.12 8.71
N SER A 40 20.98 -5.83 9.28
CA SER A 40 20.75 -5.35 10.62
C SER A 40 19.32 -5.73 10.97
N VAL A 41 19.22 -6.98 11.45
CA VAL A 41 18.34 -7.49 12.51
C VAL A 41 17.19 -6.54 12.92
N ASP A 42 15.97 -7.12 12.97
CA ASP A 42 14.78 -6.64 13.68
C ASP A 42 13.85 -5.64 12.96
N ASP A 43 12.85 -6.16 12.21
CA ASP A 43 11.58 -5.44 11.98
C ASP A 43 10.33 -6.36 12.11
N ASP A 44 10.49 -7.60 12.59
CA ASP A 44 9.34 -8.49 12.91
C ASP A 44 8.73 -8.19 14.30
N GLU A 45 9.39 -7.36 15.11
CA GLU A 45 8.98 -7.13 16.51
C GLU A 45 7.76 -6.19 16.63
N ASN A 46 7.52 -5.29 15.67
CA ASN A 46 6.52 -4.23 15.82
C ASN A 46 5.05 -4.72 15.66
N CYS A 47 4.80 -5.75 14.82
CA CYS A 47 3.44 -6.30 14.65
C CYS A 47 3.06 -7.28 15.78
N GLU A 48 4.03 -7.98 16.38
CA GLU A 48 3.84 -8.84 17.55
C GLU A 48 3.60 -8.01 18.83
N LEU A 49 4.25 -6.85 18.97
CA LEU A 49 4.12 -5.96 20.13
C LEU A 49 2.72 -5.33 20.21
N GLU A 50 2.15 -4.88 19.09
CA GLU A 50 0.76 -4.39 19.05
C GLU A 50 -0.22 -5.49 19.43
N LYS A 51 -0.06 -6.72 18.93
CA LYS A 51 -0.93 -7.85 19.28
C LYS A 51 -0.84 -8.18 20.77
N LYS A 52 0.37 -8.22 21.35
CA LYS A 52 0.56 -8.47 22.80
C LYS A 52 -0.08 -7.38 23.64
N THR A 53 0.02 -6.12 23.22
CA THR A 53 -0.55 -4.96 23.92
C THR A 53 -2.08 -4.94 23.83
N LEU A 54 -2.65 -5.25 22.67
CA LEU A 54 -4.11 -5.36 22.47
C LEU A 54 -4.71 -6.53 23.27
N ASN A 55 -4.02 -7.67 23.31
CA ASN A 55 -4.45 -8.82 24.09
C ASN A 55 -4.36 -8.56 25.59
N ALA A 56 -3.31 -7.87 26.05
CA ALA A 56 -3.19 -7.45 27.45
C ALA A 56 -4.30 -6.45 27.85
N ALA A 57 -4.60 -5.47 27.00
CA ALA A 57 -5.68 -4.50 27.22
C ALA A 57 -7.08 -5.15 27.25
N ARG A 58 -7.30 -6.19 26.43
CA ARG A 58 -8.55 -6.97 26.42
C ARG A 58 -8.74 -7.85 27.65
N ASN A 59 -7.65 -8.30 28.27
CA ASN A 59 -7.68 -9.21 29.41
C ASN A 59 -7.53 -8.50 30.77
N SER A 60 -7.53 -7.16 30.80
CA SER A 60 -7.65 -6.40 32.05
C SER A 60 -9.12 -6.40 32.54
N PRO A 61 -9.37 -6.72 33.84
CA PRO A 61 -10.70 -6.76 34.44
C PRO A 61 -11.34 -5.38 34.61
#